data_AF-A0AB35R8G6-F1
#
_entry.id   AF-A0AB35R8G6-F1
#
_cell.length_a   1.000
_cell.length_b   1.000
_cell.length_c   1.000
_cell.angle_alpha   90.00
_cell.angle_beta   90.00
_cell.angle_gamma   90.00
#
_symmetry.space_group_name_H-M   'P 1'
#
loop_
_entity.id
_entity.type
_entity.pdbx_description
1 polymer ?
#
loop_
_entity_poly.entity_id
_entity_poly.type
_entity_poly.pdbx_seq_one_letter_code
_entity_poly.pdbx_strand_id
1 'polypeptide(L)'
;MGIGIFLSAEILAIAQGVGFNSFNLWLTLGVSSAVLSGIAIKKLDKSPTHLMAPSVSDASGRHMPLGAWPLIAAYGLAGFGYIITATYLPMLVKSAFGDMNPVHIWAIFGLGAAPSCYLWHKLHLRFGTHVALRANLLLQAFGVILPVISPSVAGYVGSALIVGGTFMGTVTIAMPAAKRVSHTIKHNLIAVMTAAYGIGQIIGPLLASYLFAYSGSFNTSLIAAGVGLVLSTLLTVRFPSPLQTGR
;
A
#
# COMPACT_ATOMS: atom_id res chain seq x y z
N MET A 1 9.18 -6.92 1.30
CA MET A 1 8.67 -6.00 0.26
C MET A 1 9.45 -4.70 0.22
N GLY A 2 9.45 -3.84 1.24
CA GLY A 2 10.13 -2.54 1.14
C GLY A 2 11.66 -2.58 0.97
N ILE A 3 12.37 -3.55 1.57
CA ILE A 3 13.81 -3.77 1.30
C ILE A 3 14.06 -4.05 -0.19
N GLY A 4 13.15 -4.77 -0.86
CA GLY A 4 13.25 -5.02 -2.29
C GLY A 4 13.01 -3.76 -3.13
N ILE A 5 12.05 -2.91 -2.73
CA ILE A 5 11.80 -1.61 -3.40
C ILE A 5 13.04 -0.70 -3.26
N PHE A 6 13.62 -0.63 -2.07
CA PHE A 6 14.84 0.15 -1.84
C PHE A 6 16.04 -0.37 -2.66
N LEU A 7 16.33 -1.67 -2.57
CA LEU A 7 17.47 -2.28 -3.29
C LEU A 7 17.31 -2.15 -4.81
N SER A 8 16.11 -2.37 -5.35
CA SER A 8 15.85 -2.20 -6.78
C SER A 8 15.99 -0.74 -7.22
N ALA A 9 15.56 0.23 -6.41
CA ALA A 9 15.72 1.65 -6.70
C ALA A 9 17.19 2.08 -6.70
N GLU A 10 17.99 1.64 -5.72
CA GLU A 10 19.43 1.96 -5.67
C GLU A 10 20.22 1.29 -6.80
N ILE A 11 19.90 0.04 -7.15
CA ILE A 11 20.50 -0.63 -8.32
C ILE A 11 20.22 0.17 -9.60
N LEU A 12 19.00 0.68 -9.76
CA LEU A 12 18.64 1.53 -10.89
C LEU A 12 19.35 2.89 -10.87
N ALA A 13 19.49 3.52 -9.69
CA ALA A 13 20.16 4.81 -9.55
C ALA A 13 21.64 4.70 -9.97
N ILE A 14 22.33 3.66 -9.52
CA ILE A 14 23.72 3.38 -9.88
C ILE A 14 23.82 3.06 -11.38
N ALA A 15 22.96 2.19 -11.91
CA ALA A 15 23.02 1.80 -13.31
C ALA A 15 22.70 2.97 -14.28
N GLN A 16 21.79 3.87 -13.91
CA GLN A 16 21.55 5.11 -14.65
C GLN A 16 22.75 6.06 -14.59
N GLY A 17 23.42 6.17 -13.45
CA GLY A 17 24.66 6.96 -13.31
C GLY A 17 25.82 6.46 -14.18
N VAL A 18 25.81 5.17 -14.55
CA VAL A 18 26.78 4.54 -15.47
C VAL A 18 26.33 4.63 -16.94
N GLY A 19 25.17 5.24 -17.23
CA GLY A 19 24.68 5.47 -18.60
C GLY A 19 24.02 4.26 -19.25
N PHE A 20 23.46 3.34 -18.46
CA PHE A 20 22.83 2.13 -19.01
C PHE A 20 21.52 2.44 -19.76
N ASN A 21 21.40 1.89 -20.98
CA ASN A 21 20.15 1.89 -21.74
C ASN A 21 19.06 1.09 -21.02
N SER A 22 17.78 1.39 -21.31
CA SER A 22 16.61 0.76 -20.67
C SER A 22 16.67 -0.77 -20.61
N PHE A 23 17.16 -1.42 -21.67
CA PHE A 23 17.34 -2.87 -21.71
C PHE A 23 18.28 -3.38 -20.61
N ASN A 24 19.41 -2.70 -20.38
CA ASN A 24 20.40 -3.09 -19.38
C ASN A 24 19.87 -2.85 -17.96
N LEU A 25 19.04 -1.82 -17.75
CA LEU A 25 18.36 -1.60 -16.46
C LEU A 25 17.43 -2.76 -16.12
N TRP A 26 16.59 -3.20 -17.07
CA TRP A 26 15.70 -4.34 -16.91
C TRP A 26 16.46 -5.66 -16.69
N LEU A 27 17.55 -5.86 -17.43
CA LEU A 27 18.40 -7.04 -17.28
C LEU A 27 19.05 -7.10 -15.90
N THR A 28 19.58 -5.97 -15.42
CA THR A 28 20.22 -5.88 -14.09
C THR A 28 19.22 -6.20 -12.97
N LEU A 29 17.99 -5.68 -13.08
CA LEU A 29 16.91 -6.02 -12.14
C LEU A 29 16.53 -7.50 -12.21
N GLY A 30 16.39 -8.05 -13.42
CA GLY A 30 16.04 -9.46 -13.63
C GLY A 30 17.08 -10.41 -13.03
N VAL A 31 18.37 -10.16 -13.30
CA VAL A 31 19.48 -10.94 -12.75
C VAL A 31 19.53 -10.81 -11.23
N SER A 32 19.42 -9.59 -10.69
CA SER A 32 19.43 -9.37 -9.23
C SER A 32 18.27 -10.09 -8.52
N SER A 33 17.08 -10.05 -9.11
CA SER A 33 15.90 -10.75 -8.62
C SER A 33 16.07 -12.28 -8.68
N ALA A 34 16.64 -12.80 -9.77
CA ALA A 34 16.92 -14.23 -9.93
C ALA A 34 17.95 -14.74 -8.91
N VAL A 35 19.01 -13.97 -8.64
CA VAL A 35 20.03 -14.29 -7.63
C VAL A 35 19.41 -14.31 -6.23
N LEU A 36 18.66 -13.27 -5.85
CA LEU A 36 17.98 -13.20 -4.56
C LEU A 36 16.96 -14.33 -4.40
N SER A 37 16.20 -14.65 -5.45
CA SER A 37 15.26 -15.76 -5.48
C SER A 37 15.97 -17.11 -5.31
N GLY A 38 17.10 -17.32 -5.98
CA GLY A 38 17.91 -18.53 -5.83
C GLY A 38 18.46 -18.72 -4.42
N ILE A 39 18.89 -17.63 -3.76
CA ILE A 39 19.33 -17.65 -2.36
C ILE A 39 18.15 -17.95 -1.42
N ALA A 40 16.99 -17.32 -1.66
CA ALA A 40 15.79 -17.53 -0.86
C ALA A 40 15.27 -18.97 -0.96
N ILE A 41 15.24 -19.55 -2.16
CA ILE A 41 14.83 -20.95 -2.40
C ILE A 41 15.76 -21.92 -1.69
N LYS A 42 17.08 -21.66 -1.67
CA LYS A 42 18.05 -22.49 -0.93
C LYS A 42 17.87 -22.43 0.59
N LYS A 43 17.37 -21.32 1.12
CA LYS A 43 17.10 -21.11 2.56
C LYS A 43 15.66 -21.44 2.95
N LEU A 44 14.81 -21.85 2.01
CA LEU A 44 13.46 -22.28 2.30
C LEU A 44 13.55 -23.68 2.93
N ASP A 45 13.43 -23.74 4.25
CA ASP A 45 13.29 -25.02 4.93
C ASP A 45 12.08 -25.76 4.33
N LYS A 46 12.29 -26.99 3.87
CA LYS A 46 11.23 -27.92 3.49
C LYS A 46 10.50 -28.48 4.72
N SER A 47 10.36 -27.69 5.79
CA SER A 47 9.27 -28.00 6.71
C SER A 47 7.99 -27.88 5.90
N PRO A 48 7.05 -28.82 6.00
CA PRO A 48 5.72 -28.57 5.52
C PRO A 48 5.21 -27.39 6.35
N THR A 49 5.40 -26.18 5.85
CA THR A 49 4.44 -25.12 6.07
C THR A 49 3.14 -25.84 5.79
N HIS A 50 2.27 -25.95 6.80
CA HIS A 50 0.88 -26.18 6.53
C HIS A 50 0.54 -25.14 5.48
N LEU A 51 0.52 -25.56 4.21
CA LEU A 51 -0.26 -24.94 3.17
C LEU A 51 -1.63 -25.03 3.81
N MET A 52 -2.02 -23.99 4.54
CA MET A 52 -3.41 -23.74 4.81
C MET A 52 -3.97 -23.57 3.42
N ALA A 53 -4.37 -24.70 2.82
CA ALA A 53 -5.30 -24.71 1.72
C ALA A 53 -6.40 -23.72 2.08
N PRO A 54 -6.98 -23.00 1.10
CA PRO A 54 -8.20 -22.26 1.37
C PRO A 54 -9.17 -23.29 1.96
N SER A 55 -9.38 -23.26 3.27
CA SER A 55 -10.35 -24.11 3.92
C SER A 55 -11.68 -23.54 3.46
N VAL A 56 -12.20 -24.09 2.36
CA VAL A 56 -13.60 -23.98 1.97
C VAL A 56 -14.36 -24.81 3.00
N SER A 57 -14.41 -24.29 4.23
CA SER A 57 -15.25 -24.85 5.27
C SER A 57 -16.64 -24.29 5.02
N ASP A 58 -17.46 -25.09 4.37
CA ASP A 58 -18.91 -24.97 4.43
C ASP A 58 -19.30 -25.08 5.91
N ALA A 59 -19.48 -23.96 6.58
CA ALA A 59 -20.01 -23.90 7.93
C ALA A 59 -21.11 -22.84 8.00
N SER A 60 -22.25 -23.30 8.52
CA SER A 60 -23.55 -22.67 8.50
C SER A 60 -23.59 -21.25 9.08
N GLY A 61 -24.38 -20.42 8.39
CA GLY A 61 -24.58 -18.99 8.63
C GLY A 61 -24.75 -18.56 10.08
N ARG A 62 -23.87 -17.65 10.51
CA ARG A 62 -24.25 -16.55 11.41
C ARG A 62 -24.27 -15.28 10.60
N HIS A 63 -25.46 -14.73 10.38
CA HIS A 63 -25.65 -13.45 9.73
C HIS A 63 -25.04 -12.36 10.62
N MET A 64 -23.96 -11.74 10.17
CA MET A 64 -23.45 -10.51 10.76
C MET A 64 -24.37 -9.36 10.31
N PRO A 65 -25.05 -8.63 11.21
CA PRO A 65 -26.10 -7.66 10.84
C PRO A 65 -25.61 -6.46 10.01
N LEU A 66 -24.29 -6.23 9.89
CA LEU A 66 -23.67 -5.16 9.09
C LEU A 66 -22.77 -5.64 7.92
N GLY A 67 -22.57 -6.96 7.77
CA GLY A 67 -21.66 -7.53 6.76
C GLY A 67 -20.18 -7.07 6.89
N ALA A 68 -19.28 -7.67 6.11
CA ALA A 68 -17.88 -7.21 5.99
C ALA A 68 -17.70 -6.07 4.97
N TRP A 69 -18.81 -5.48 4.50
CA TRP A 69 -18.80 -4.41 3.51
C TRP A 69 -17.98 -3.18 3.93
N PRO A 70 -18.06 -2.67 5.18
CA PRO A 70 -17.23 -1.53 5.58
C PRO A 70 -15.73 -1.81 5.45
N LEU A 71 -15.30 -3.05 5.71
CA LEU A 71 -13.91 -3.45 5.59
C LEU A 71 -13.49 -3.55 4.11
N ILE A 72 -14.35 -4.11 3.25
CA ILE A 72 -14.12 -4.17 1.80
C ILE A 72 -14.00 -2.77 1.21
N ALA A 73 -14.95 -1.88 1.53
CA ALA A 73 -14.97 -0.51 1.04
C ALA A 73 -13.78 0.31 1.58
N ALA A 74 -13.46 0.20 2.87
CA ALA A 74 -12.29 0.85 3.45
C ALA A 74 -10.99 0.40 2.77
N TYR A 75 -10.86 -0.90 2.50
CA TYR A 75 -9.69 -1.46 1.84
C TYR A 75 -9.58 -1.03 0.37
N GLY A 76 -10.70 -0.99 -0.38
CA GLY A 76 -10.73 -0.45 -1.74
C GLY A 76 -10.36 1.04 -1.80
N LEU A 77 -10.91 1.85 -0.90
CA LEU A 77 -10.55 3.27 -0.77
C LEU A 77 -9.09 3.48 -0.38
N ALA A 78 -8.52 2.60 0.44
CA ALA A 78 -7.09 2.65 0.76
C ALA A 78 -6.23 2.36 -0.48
N GLY A 79 -6.65 1.40 -1.32
CA GLY A 79 -6.04 1.13 -2.63
C GLY A 79 -6.09 2.33 -3.57
N PHE A 80 -7.23 3.01 -3.63
CA PHE A 80 -7.41 4.24 -4.39
C PHE A 80 -6.54 5.40 -3.88
N GLY A 81 -6.48 5.61 -2.56
CA GLY A 81 -5.79 6.77 -1.99
C GLY A 81 -4.28 6.72 -2.16
N TYR A 82 -3.66 5.55 -2.01
CA TYR A 82 -2.21 5.44 -2.07
C TYR A 82 -1.66 5.41 -3.51
N ILE A 83 -2.42 4.85 -4.47
CA ILE A 83 -1.90 4.57 -5.82
C ILE A 83 -1.58 5.86 -6.57
N ILE A 84 -2.35 6.93 -6.34
CA ILE A 84 -2.13 8.22 -6.98
C ILE A 84 -0.77 8.77 -6.58
N THR A 85 -0.47 8.79 -5.28
CA THR A 85 0.86 9.20 -4.80
C THR A 85 1.96 8.27 -5.31
N ALA A 86 1.79 6.94 -5.21
CA ALA A 86 2.80 6.00 -5.67
C ALA A 86 3.13 6.16 -7.17
N THR A 87 2.14 6.50 -7.99
CA THR A 87 2.31 6.62 -9.45
C THR A 87 2.88 7.98 -9.86
N TYR A 88 2.38 9.07 -9.27
CA TYR A 88 2.66 10.42 -9.77
C TYR A 88 3.68 11.20 -8.92
N LEU A 89 4.03 10.75 -7.72
CA LEU A 89 4.99 11.46 -6.86
C LEU A 89 6.37 11.64 -7.51
N PRO A 90 6.99 10.64 -8.17
CA PRO A 90 8.26 10.84 -8.87
C PRO A 90 8.16 11.86 -10.01
N MET A 91 7.02 11.87 -10.72
CA MET A 91 6.75 12.83 -11.79
C MET A 91 6.62 14.25 -11.23
N LEU A 92 5.89 14.42 -10.14
CA LEU A 92 5.69 15.70 -9.47
C LEU A 92 7.01 16.33 -9.01
N VAL A 93 7.90 15.50 -8.44
CA VAL A 93 9.22 15.96 -8.00
C VAL A 93 10.08 16.35 -9.20
N LYS A 94 10.05 15.56 -10.28
CA LYS A 94 10.76 15.90 -11.52
C LYS A 94 10.31 17.25 -12.07
N SER A 95 8.99 17.47 -12.15
CA SER A 95 8.44 18.73 -12.66
C SER A 95 8.73 19.92 -11.76
N ALA A 96 8.79 19.73 -10.44
CA ALA A 96 8.99 20.80 -9.48
C ALA A 96 10.47 21.19 -9.31
N PHE A 97 11.40 20.23 -9.40
CA PHE A 97 12.79 20.44 -8.99
C PHE A 97 13.86 20.13 -10.04
N GLY A 98 13.53 19.64 -11.24
CA GLY A 98 14.42 19.54 -12.42
C GLY A 98 15.68 18.65 -12.29
N ASP A 99 16.52 18.95 -11.30
CA ASP A 99 17.82 18.38 -10.99
C ASP A 99 17.75 17.14 -10.09
N MET A 100 16.63 16.92 -9.38
CA MET A 100 16.48 15.76 -8.50
C MET A 100 16.07 14.52 -9.30
N ASN A 101 16.91 13.48 -9.30
CA ASN A 101 16.61 12.22 -9.99
C ASN A 101 15.36 11.56 -9.35
N PRO A 102 14.27 11.33 -10.11
CA PRO A 102 13.04 10.71 -9.62
C PRO A 102 13.23 9.34 -8.97
N VAL A 103 14.31 8.65 -9.32
CA VAL A 103 14.68 7.35 -8.75
C VAL A 103 14.93 7.45 -7.24
N HIS A 104 15.50 8.55 -6.75
CA HIS A 104 15.74 8.74 -5.31
C HIS A 104 14.45 8.89 -4.52
N ILE A 105 13.41 9.53 -5.07
CA ILE A 105 12.09 9.60 -4.43
C ILE A 105 11.49 8.20 -4.28
N TRP A 106 11.64 7.36 -5.30
CA TRP A 106 11.18 5.98 -5.25
C TRP A 106 11.99 5.13 -4.25
N ALA A 107 13.30 5.37 -4.15
CA ALA A 107 14.15 4.74 -3.13
C ALA A 107 13.71 5.12 -1.71
N ILE A 108 13.42 6.41 -1.48
CA ILE A 108 12.88 6.94 -0.21
C ILE A 108 11.52 6.31 0.11
N PHE A 109 10.64 6.20 -0.88
CA PHE A 109 9.36 5.50 -0.73
C PHE A 109 9.57 4.04 -0.29
N GLY A 110 10.54 3.34 -0.90
CA GLY A 110 10.94 1.99 -0.53
C GLY A 110 11.51 1.90 0.89
N LEU A 111 12.33 2.87 1.31
CA LEU A 111 12.86 2.97 2.67
C LEU A 111 11.74 3.10 3.70
N GLY A 112 10.72 3.91 3.43
CA GLY A 112 9.54 4.00 4.29
C GLY A 112 8.78 2.65 4.34
N ALA A 113 8.65 1.97 3.20
CA ALA A 113 7.95 0.70 3.10
C ALA A 113 8.69 -0.47 3.78
N ALA A 114 10.00 -0.39 3.97
CA ALA A 114 10.83 -1.47 4.53
C ALA A 114 10.45 -1.82 5.99
N PRO A 115 10.42 -0.87 6.94
CA PRO A 115 10.01 -1.14 8.31
C PRO A 115 8.49 -1.20 8.48
N SER A 116 7.71 -0.78 7.47
CA SER A 116 6.25 -0.63 7.54
C SER A 116 5.54 -1.88 8.09
N CYS A 117 5.75 -3.05 7.49
CA CYS A 117 5.11 -4.29 7.95
C CYS A 117 5.42 -4.60 9.43
N TYR A 118 6.68 -4.43 9.85
CA TYR A 118 7.09 -4.70 11.23
C TYR A 118 6.47 -3.71 12.22
N LEU A 119 6.55 -2.41 11.91
CA LEU A 119 6.02 -1.34 12.77
C LEU A 119 4.51 -1.48 12.97
N TRP A 120 3.77 -1.67 11.89
CA TRP A 120 2.31 -1.79 11.93
C TRP A 120 1.85 -3.12 12.53
N HIS A 121 2.60 -4.21 12.33
CA HIS A 121 2.34 -5.46 13.03
C HIS A 121 2.53 -5.31 14.55
N LYS A 122 3.63 -4.69 15.00
CA LYS A 122 3.87 -4.40 16.42
C LYS A 122 2.78 -3.50 17.01
N LEU A 123 2.35 -2.48 16.26
CA LEU A 123 1.28 -1.59 16.69
C LEU A 123 -0.07 -2.31 16.77
N HIS A 124 -0.36 -3.19 15.82
CA HIS A 124 -1.54 -4.07 15.83
C HIS A 124 -1.57 -4.98 17.05
N LEU A 125 -0.45 -5.62 17.41
CA LEU A 125 -0.38 -6.47 18.61
C LEU A 125 -0.59 -5.66 19.90
N ARG A 126 -0.12 -4.41 19.94
CA ARG A 126 -0.21 -3.56 21.15
C ARG A 126 -1.58 -2.90 21.33
N PHE A 127 -2.17 -2.39 20.26
CA PHE A 127 -3.37 -1.54 20.31
C PHE A 127 -4.60 -2.15 19.62
N GLY A 128 -4.45 -3.33 18.99
CA GLY A 128 -5.50 -4.01 18.24
C GLY A 128 -5.64 -3.51 16.79
N THR A 129 -6.36 -4.29 15.98
CA THR A 129 -6.59 -4.01 14.53
C THR A 129 -7.15 -2.62 14.28
N HIS A 130 -8.17 -2.24 15.04
CA HIS A 130 -8.96 -1.06 14.74
C HIS A 130 -8.19 0.25 14.97
N VAL A 131 -7.49 0.37 16.11
CA VAL A 131 -6.66 1.54 16.42
C VAL A 131 -5.49 1.63 15.46
N ALA A 132 -4.80 0.50 15.20
CA ALA A 132 -3.68 0.47 14.28
C ALA A 132 -4.09 0.83 12.85
N LEU A 133 -5.22 0.31 12.35
CA LEU A 133 -5.70 0.59 11.00
C LEU A 133 -6.11 2.05 10.83
N ARG A 134 -6.83 2.62 11.81
CA ARG A 134 -7.19 4.06 11.80
C ARG A 134 -5.97 4.96 11.79
N ALA A 135 -5.02 4.69 12.69
CA ALA A 135 -3.78 5.46 12.75
C ALA A 135 -3.01 5.37 11.43
N ASN A 136 -2.95 4.17 10.83
CA ASN A 136 -2.32 3.97 9.53
C ASN A 136 -3.01 4.76 8.41
N LEU A 137 -4.34 4.67 8.30
CA LEU A 137 -5.11 5.36 7.25
C LEU A 137 -5.05 6.88 7.39
N LEU A 138 -5.11 7.41 8.62
CA LEU A 138 -4.96 8.85 8.87
C LEU A 138 -3.55 9.34 8.54
N LEU A 139 -2.54 8.60 8.96
CA LEU A 139 -1.15 8.93 8.64
C LEU A 139 -0.92 8.86 7.12
N GLN A 140 -1.53 7.88 6.44
CA GLN A 140 -1.50 7.79 4.98
C GLN A 140 -2.18 8.99 4.33
N ALA A 141 -3.36 9.39 4.80
CA ALA A 141 -4.07 10.57 4.29
C ALA A 141 -3.24 11.84 4.42
N PHE A 142 -2.58 12.02 5.57
CA PHE A 142 -1.66 13.12 5.80
C PHE A 142 -0.48 13.08 4.82
N GLY A 143 0.15 11.93 4.62
CA GLY A 143 1.23 11.75 3.65
C GLY A 143 0.83 12.07 2.22
N VAL A 144 -0.38 11.69 1.80
CA VAL A 144 -0.92 11.96 0.45
C VAL A 144 -1.17 13.47 0.23
N ILE A 145 -1.67 14.18 1.25
CA ILE A 145 -1.98 15.60 1.16
C ILE A 145 -0.73 16.47 1.31
N LEU A 146 0.35 15.95 1.90
CA LEU A 146 1.57 16.70 2.22
C LEU A 146 2.14 17.53 1.04
N PRO A 147 2.24 17.00 -0.20
CA PRO A 147 2.72 17.79 -1.34
C PRO A 147 1.83 18.97 -1.73
N VAL A 148 0.53 18.91 -1.39
CA VAL A 148 -0.44 19.97 -1.67
C VAL A 148 -0.29 21.12 -0.68
N ILE A 149 -0.10 20.81 0.61
CA ILE A 149 0.04 21.81 1.67
C ILE A 149 1.47 22.36 1.79
N SER A 150 2.48 21.57 1.40
CA SER A 150 3.88 21.96 1.38
C SER A 150 4.52 21.51 0.06
N PRO A 151 4.40 22.32 -1.01
CA PRO A 151 5.02 22.04 -2.31
C PRO A 151 6.54 22.34 -2.26
N SER A 152 7.24 21.71 -1.31
CA SER A 152 8.68 21.82 -1.09
C SER A 152 9.33 20.44 -1.19
N VAL A 153 10.64 20.36 -1.43
CA VAL A 153 11.38 19.08 -1.45
C VAL A 153 11.08 18.25 -0.20
N ALA A 154 11.07 18.90 0.97
CA ALA A 154 10.75 18.26 2.24
C ALA A 154 9.32 17.69 2.28
N GLY A 155 8.33 18.38 1.69
CA GLY A 155 6.96 17.90 1.59
C GLY A 155 6.82 16.68 0.69
N TYR A 156 7.51 16.65 -0.46
CA TYR A 156 7.53 15.48 -1.35
C TYR A 156 8.27 14.28 -0.74
N VAL A 157 9.43 14.52 -0.12
CA VAL A 157 10.21 13.48 0.58
C VAL A 157 9.43 12.94 1.78
N GLY A 158 8.80 13.81 2.56
CA GLY A 158 7.92 13.43 3.66
C GLY A 158 6.73 12.60 3.17
N SER A 159 6.14 12.97 2.04
CA SER A 159 5.05 12.22 1.41
C SER A 159 5.52 10.82 1.02
N ALA A 160 6.69 10.71 0.37
CA ALA A 160 7.27 9.43 -0.02
C ALA A 160 7.47 8.50 1.18
N LEU A 161 8.08 9.00 2.26
CA LEU A 161 8.32 8.22 3.49
C LEU A 161 7.02 7.80 4.17
N ILE A 162 6.07 8.72 4.33
CA ILE A 162 4.83 8.47 5.07
C ILE A 162 3.91 7.54 4.28
N VAL A 163 3.70 7.79 2.99
CA VAL A 163 2.84 6.94 2.15
C VAL A 163 3.50 5.57 1.93
N GLY A 164 4.81 5.53 1.66
CA GLY A 164 5.59 4.28 1.61
C GLY A 164 5.48 3.50 2.91
N GLY A 165 5.59 4.20 4.05
CA GLY A 165 5.50 3.64 5.38
C GLY A 165 4.12 3.17 5.82
N THR A 166 3.04 3.54 5.13
CA THR A 166 1.66 3.23 5.52
C THR A 166 0.93 2.27 4.58
N PHE A 167 1.25 2.25 3.29
CA PHE A 167 0.50 1.41 2.35
C PHE A 167 0.64 -0.09 2.65
N MET A 168 1.86 -0.54 2.98
CA MET A 168 2.10 -1.92 3.42
C MET A 168 1.49 -2.18 4.81
N GLY A 169 1.39 -1.16 5.65
CA GLY A 169 0.72 -1.21 6.95
C GLY A 169 -0.77 -1.56 6.82
N THR A 170 -1.47 -0.92 5.88
CA THR A 170 -2.90 -1.22 5.60
C THR A 170 -3.10 -2.70 5.30
N VAL A 171 -2.29 -3.26 4.40
CA VAL A 171 -2.36 -4.68 4.02
C VAL A 171 -2.03 -5.59 5.21
N THR A 172 -0.98 -5.24 5.96
CA THR A 172 -0.50 -6.00 7.12
C THR A 172 -1.55 -6.11 8.24
N ILE A 173 -2.38 -5.08 8.41
CA ILE A 173 -3.42 -5.05 9.45
C ILE A 173 -4.75 -5.62 8.94
N ALA A 174 -5.18 -5.20 7.75
CA ALA A 174 -6.52 -5.52 7.24
C ALA A 174 -6.68 -6.98 6.80
N MET A 175 -5.65 -7.57 6.16
CA MET A 175 -5.75 -8.93 5.62
C MET A 175 -5.84 -10.01 6.73
N PRO A 176 -5.03 -9.97 7.81
CA PRO A 176 -5.22 -10.88 8.93
C PRO A 176 -6.57 -10.69 9.62
N ALA A 177 -7.05 -9.45 9.74
CA ALA A 177 -8.36 -9.18 10.32
C ALA A 177 -9.50 -9.78 9.48
N ALA A 178 -9.42 -9.65 8.16
CA ALA A 178 -10.34 -10.29 7.22
C ALA A 178 -10.32 -11.81 7.33
N LYS A 179 -9.13 -12.42 7.42
CA LYS A 179 -8.98 -13.87 7.56
C LYS A 179 -9.60 -14.41 8.86
N ARG A 180 -9.54 -13.64 9.97
CA ARG A 180 -10.18 -14.06 11.23
C ARG A 180 -11.70 -14.16 11.10
N VAL A 181 -12.33 -13.28 10.32
CA VAL A 181 -13.79 -13.26 10.14
C VAL A 181 -14.26 -13.99 8.88
N SER A 182 -13.36 -14.39 7.98
CA SER A 182 -13.74 -15.04 6.72
C SER A 182 -14.50 -16.35 6.92
N HIS A 183 -14.23 -17.08 8.01
CA HIS A 183 -14.96 -18.31 8.35
C HIS A 183 -16.44 -18.07 8.71
N THR A 184 -16.83 -16.82 9.00
CA THR A 184 -18.22 -16.46 9.34
C THR A 184 -19.00 -15.93 8.13
N ILE A 185 -18.36 -15.83 6.96
CA ILE A 185 -18.91 -15.21 5.75
C ILE A 185 -18.93 -16.24 4.62
N LYS A 186 -20.07 -16.38 3.93
CA LYS A 186 -20.24 -17.35 2.84
C LYS A 186 -19.31 -17.12 1.63
N HIS A 187 -18.91 -15.88 1.38
CA HIS A 187 -18.06 -15.53 0.24
C HIS A 187 -16.59 -15.42 0.66
N ASN A 188 -15.68 -15.67 -0.28
CA ASN A 188 -14.25 -15.50 -0.07
C ASN A 188 -13.91 -14.02 0.14
N LEU A 189 -14.01 -13.56 1.39
CA LEU A 189 -13.80 -12.17 1.80
C LEU A 189 -12.43 -11.65 1.35
N ILE A 190 -11.41 -12.50 1.43
CA ILE A 190 -10.04 -12.15 1.03
C ILE A 190 -10.00 -11.84 -0.47
N ALA A 191 -10.64 -12.66 -1.30
CA ALA A 191 -10.72 -12.42 -2.74
C ALA A 191 -11.49 -11.13 -3.06
N VAL A 192 -12.63 -10.89 -2.40
CA VAL A 192 -13.43 -9.68 -2.60
C VAL A 192 -12.68 -8.42 -2.18
N MET A 193 -11.98 -8.45 -1.05
CA MET A 193 -11.13 -7.34 -0.61
C MET A 193 -9.99 -7.09 -1.60
N THR A 194 -9.34 -8.14 -2.10
CA THR A 194 -8.28 -8.03 -3.10
C THR A 194 -8.80 -7.40 -4.40
N ALA A 195 -9.98 -7.84 -4.85
CA ALA A 195 -10.64 -7.25 -6.02
C ALA A 195 -11.00 -5.77 -5.80
N ALA A 196 -11.56 -5.43 -4.63
CA ALA A 196 -11.89 -4.04 -4.28
C ALA A 196 -10.63 -3.15 -4.24
N TYR A 197 -9.51 -3.66 -3.72
CA TYR A 197 -8.23 -2.96 -3.72
C TYR A 197 -7.74 -2.69 -5.15
N GLY A 198 -7.80 -3.70 -6.02
CA GLY A 198 -7.44 -3.58 -7.43
C GLY A 198 -8.33 -2.60 -8.19
N ILE A 199 -9.64 -2.59 -7.92
CA ILE A 199 -10.57 -1.60 -8.49
C ILE A 199 -10.15 -0.18 -8.07
N GLY A 200 -9.83 0.03 -6.80
CA GLY A 200 -9.29 1.32 -6.33
C GLY A 200 -8.01 1.73 -7.05
N GLN A 201 -7.09 0.77 -7.26
CA GLN A 201 -5.85 1.00 -8.01
C GLN A 201 -6.06 1.37 -9.48
N ILE A 202 -7.12 0.86 -10.11
CA ILE A 202 -7.47 1.20 -11.51
C ILE A 202 -8.13 2.58 -11.57
N ILE A 203 -9.07 2.85 -10.66
CA ILE A 203 -9.78 4.13 -10.61
C ILE A 203 -8.83 5.29 -10.32
N GLY A 204 -7.81 5.10 -9.47
CA GLY A 204 -6.87 6.14 -9.07
C GLY A 204 -6.21 6.88 -10.25
N PRO A 205 -5.42 6.19 -11.10
CA PRO A 205 -4.78 6.80 -12.27
C PRO A 205 -5.77 7.32 -13.32
N LEU A 206 -6.93 6.67 -13.51
CA LEU A 206 -7.97 7.15 -14.42
C LEU A 206 -8.54 8.49 -13.97
N LEU A 207 -8.89 8.60 -12.69
CA LEU A 207 -9.36 9.84 -12.09
C LEU A 207 -8.26 10.90 -12.09
N ALA A 208 -7.02 10.52 -11.76
CA ALA A 208 -5.89 11.45 -11.75
C ALA A 208 -5.64 12.04 -13.14
N SER A 209 -5.65 11.22 -14.18
CA SER A 209 -5.47 11.65 -15.57
C SER A 209 -6.60 12.55 -16.05
N TYR A 210 -7.86 12.21 -15.71
CA TYR A 210 -9.03 13.03 -16.04
C TYR A 210 -8.99 14.40 -15.35
N LEU A 211 -8.70 14.43 -14.04
CA LEU A 211 -8.60 15.67 -13.27
C LEU A 211 -7.41 16.53 -13.71
N PHE A 212 -6.30 15.90 -14.09
CA PHE A 212 -5.14 16.60 -14.63
C PHE A 212 -5.46 17.28 -15.98
N ALA A 213 -6.20 16.59 -16.87
CA ALA A 213 -6.61 17.17 -18.15
C ALA A 213 -7.50 18.43 -17.99
N TYR A 214 -8.29 18.51 -16.91
CA TYR A 214 -9.15 19.67 -16.65
C TYR A 214 -8.44 20.79 -15.88
N SER A 215 -7.67 20.44 -14.84
CA SER A 215 -7.09 21.42 -13.91
C SER A 215 -5.62 21.77 -14.16
N GLY A 216 -4.93 21.01 -15.01
CA GLY A 216 -3.49 21.14 -15.26
C GLY A 216 -2.60 20.79 -14.06
N SER A 217 -3.18 20.26 -12.97
CA SER A 217 -2.47 19.97 -11.71
C SER A 217 -2.95 18.65 -11.08
N PHE A 218 -2.04 17.94 -10.42
CA PHE A 218 -2.38 16.75 -9.64
C PHE A 218 -2.92 17.06 -8.24
N ASN A 219 -2.94 18.33 -7.82
CA ASN A 219 -3.42 18.71 -6.48
C ASN A 219 -4.85 18.23 -6.24
N THR A 220 -5.73 18.39 -7.21
CA THR A 220 -7.13 17.94 -7.13
C THR A 220 -7.22 16.41 -6.94
N SER A 221 -6.34 15.66 -7.61
CA SER A 221 -6.28 14.20 -7.51
C SER A 221 -5.72 13.74 -6.15
N LEU A 222 -4.70 14.43 -5.62
CA LEU A 222 -4.15 14.17 -4.29
C LEU A 222 -5.15 14.50 -3.19
N ILE A 223 -5.92 15.59 -3.32
CA ILE A 223 -7.01 15.91 -2.41
C ILE A 223 -8.10 14.82 -2.47
N ALA A 224 -8.50 14.39 -3.67
CA ALA A 224 -9.48 13.31 -3.82
C ALA A 224 -9.00 12.00 -3.17
N ALA A 225 -7.73 11.63 -3.35
CA ALA A 225 -7.10 10.49 -2.68
C ALA A 225 -7.10 10.64 -1.15
N GLY A 226 -6.74 11.82 -0.63
CA GLY A 226 -6.77 12.13 0.78
C GLY A 226 -8.18 12.00 1.38
N VAL A 227 -9.19 12.55 0.70
CA VAL A 227 -10.62 12.41 1.08
C VAL A 227 -11.02 10.93 1.09
N GLY A 228 -10.63 10.15 0.09
CA GLY A 228 -10.87 8.70 0.04
C GLY A 228 -10.30 7.97 1.26
N LEU A 229 -9.10 8.33 1.72
CA LEU A 229 -8.47 7.75 2.92
C LEU A 229 -9.15 8.18 4.22
N VAL A 230 -9.62 9.42 4.31
CA VAL A 230 -10.42 9.89 5.45
C VAL A 230 -11.75 9.14 5.50
N LEU A 231 -12.44 8.98 4.36
CA LEU A 231 -13.66 8.17 4.26
C LEU A 231 -13.40 6.71 4.64
N SER A 232 -12.28 6.13 4.19
CA SER A 232 -11.84 4.80 4.60
C SER A 232 -11.69 4.70 6.12
N THR A 233 -11.08 5.70 6.75
CA THR A 233 -10.93 5.78 8.21
C THR A 233 -12.29 5.83 8.90
N LEU A 234 -13.24 6.63 8.41
CA LEU A 234 -14.58 6.75 8.99
C LEU A 234 -15.36 5.43 8.88
N LEU A 235 -15.18 4.67 7.80
CA LEU A 235 -15.81 3.35 7.64
C LEU A 235 -15.31 2.34 8.68
N THR A 236 -14.08 2.50 9.19
CA THR A 236 -13.58 1.62 10.27
C THR A 236 -14.37 1.73 11.56
N VAL A 237 -15.06 2.86 11.80
CA VAL A 237 -15.96 3.05 12.96
C VAL A 237 -17.15 2.09 12.93
N ARG A 238 -17.58 1.70 11.73
CA ARG A 238 -18.72 0.81 11.54
C ARG A 238 -18.33 -0.66 11.52
N PHE A 239 -17.09 -1.01 11.89
CA PHE A 239 -16.64 -2.40 11.91
C PHE A 239 -17.39 -3.21 12.97
N PRO A 240 -17.92 -4.40 12.63
CA PRO A 240 -18.52 -5.32 13.59
C PRO A 240 -17.62 -5.64 14.78
N SER A 241 -18.20 -5.87 15.98
CA SER A 241 -17.49 -6.16 17.23
C SER A 241 -16.41 -7.26 17.16
N PRO A 242 -16.56 -8.35 16.37
CA PRO A 242 -15.49 -9.35 16.19
C PRO A 242 -14.22 -8.82 15.50
N LEU A 243 -14.31 -7.72 14.74
CA LEU A 243 -13.15 -7.00 14.21
C LEU A 243 -12.59 -5.97 15.21
N GLN A 244 -13.33 -5.64 16.28
CA GLN A 244 -12.95 -4.67 17.30
C GLN A 244 -12.18 -5.29 18.47
N THR A 245 -12.44 -6.56 18.82
CA THR A 245 -11.88 -7.23 20.01
C THR A 245 -10.52 -7.90 19.82
N GLY A 246 -9.95 -7.85 18.60
CA GLY A 246 -8.72 -8.55 18.25
C GLY A 246 -7.46 -7.94 18.89
N ARG A 247 -7.16 -8.34 20.12
CA ARG A 247 -5.77 -8.59 20.56
C ARG A 247 -5.30 -9.93 20.01
#